data_AF-A0A9C9ENH4-F1
#
_entry.id   AF-A0A9C9ENH4-F1
#
_cell.length_a   1.000
_cell.length_b   1.000
_cell.length_c   1.000
_cell.angle_alpha   90.00
_cell.angle_beta   90.00
_cell.angle_gamma   90.00
#
_symmetry.space_group_name_H-M   'P 1'
#
loop_
_entity.id
_entity.type
_entity.pdbx_description
1 polymer ?
#
loop_
_entity_poly.entity_id
_entity_poly.type
_entity_poly.pdbx_seq_one_letter_code
_entity_poly.pdbx_strand_id
1 'polypeptide(L)'
;MMVMLLVLLSTYPWPIRPFGSAHQVSATLGDARGSVTTPRFHRGIDIPATNGTDVFSITSIDSAIVPVGEDYVRVGGYVYMHLTNRINNGDSVTGILDTTTTSPTQIGDVMDYGTPGPDGDHLHFQVGPAGGPYENPLSHNGGPVGYDDTGNPTISIDFWRQESEGDTAQQLVGVLDGKVDIRACCQDTQTSGGVNNTSGIYQLVYLISDTLGNVLHSDTTITFPQVQPPNNGAPVLLVYDRHNYRTASPFYYWATNRIVNNQVEDRYWNTKQRADSAGIPFPDSVDADSIEVARFKDGFYWVKVYAYDISDNADSESVLVHIDNFAPRVKQTYSSDWFAFVPTKQHKIWCCFSEAMDTTTLTAENIKIQSLKSDSFNYIITNINYIQADTLDTFTLYLEVDSFRYLNCC
;
A
#
# COMPACT_ATOMS: atom_id res chain seq x y z
N MET A 1 -26.63 48.66 -15.99
CA MET A 1 -26.47 47.54 -16.93
C MET A 1 -25.25 46.76 -16.48
N MET A 2 -25.45 45.68 -15.73
CA MET A 2 -24.36 44.87 -15.20
C MET A 2 -23.98 43.85 -16.26
N VAL A 3 -22.80 44.01 -16.87
CA VAL A 3 -22.24 43.05 -17.80
C VAL A 3 -21.79 41.85 -16.97
N MET A 4 -22.57 40.77 -17.01
CA MET A 4 -22.16 39.49 -16.48
C MET A 4 -21.12 38.93 -17.44
N LEU A 5 -19.84 39.09 -17.10
CA LEU A 5 -18.73 38.48 -17.81
C LEU A 5 -18.84 36.97 -17.57
N LEU A 6 -19.42 36.25 -18.54
CA LEU A 6 -19.32 34.79 -18.61
C LEU A 6 -17.83 34.50 -18.84
N VAL A 7 -17.12 34.11 -17.79
CA VAL A 7 -15.84 33.45 -17.94
C VAL A 7 -16.16 32.11 -18.60
N LEU A 8 -15.90 32.01 -19.91
CA LEU A 8 -15.79 30.72 -20.57
C LEU A 8 -14.66 29.97 -19.85
N LEU A 9 -15.03 29.07 -18.96
CA LEU A 9 -14.12 28.03 -18.49
C LEU A 9 -13.59 27.36 -19.75
N SER A 10 -12.28 27.44 -19.96
CA SER A 10 -11.60 26.66 -20.99
C SER A 10 -11.84 25.19 -20.64
N THR A 11 -12.87 24.60 -21.23
CA THR A 11 -13.23 23.20 -21.00
C THR A 11 -12.16 22.33 -21.61
N TYR A 12 -11.50 21.49 -20.81
CA TYR A 12 -10.60 20.47 -21.33
C TYR A 12 -11.45 19.38 -22.02
N PRO A 13 -11.48 19.30 -23.36
CA PRO A 13 -12.41 18.45 -24.07
C PRO A 13 -11.88 17.01 -24.14
N TRP A 14 -12.79 16.07 -24.38
CA TRP A 14 -12.37 14.73 -24.77
C TRP A 14 -11.83 14.72 -26.20
N PRO A 15 -10.83 13.87 -26.52
CA PRO A 15 -10.26 13.78 -27.86
C PRO A 15 -11.12 12.97 -28.85
N ILE A 16 -12.24 12.43 -28.39
CA ILE A 16 -13.25 11.71 -29.19
C ILE A 16 -14.63 12.32 -28.98
N ARG A 17 -15.49 12.23 -30.00
CA ARG A 17 -16.84 12.81 -29.94
C ARG A 17 -17.77 11.95 -29.08
N PRO A 18 -18.70 12.54 -28.32
CA PRO A 18 -18.89 13.98 -28.11
C PRO A 18 -17.79 14.59 -27.21
N PHE A 19 -17.19 15.71 -27.64
CA PHE A 19 -16.07 16.35 -26.92
C PHE A 19 -16.45 16.92 -25.55
N GLY A 20 -17.73 17.22 -25.37
CA GLY A 20 -18.30 17.93 -24.22
C GLY A 20 -19.00 17.02 -23.20
N SER A 21 -18.81 15.71 -23.26
CA SER A 21 -19.52 14.76 -22.40
C SER A 21 -18.61 13.63 -21.97
N ALA A 22 -18.90 13.05 -20.80
CA ALA A 22 -18.16 11.95 -20.22
C ALA A 22 -17.96 10.80 -21.23
N HIS A 23 -16.75 10.24 -21.23
CA HIS A 23 -16.46 8.95 -21.86
C HIS A 23 -16.07 7.92 -20.82
N GLN A 24 -16.21 6.65 -21.18
CA GLN A 24 -15.72 5.56 -20.35
C GLN A 24 -14.21 5.63 -20.23
N VAL A 25 -13.71 5.25 -19.05
CA VAL A 25 -12.29 5.03 -18.81
C VAL A 25 -12.09 3.57 -18.44
N SER A 26 -11.09 2.92 -19.05
CA SER A 26 -10.78 1.51 -18.82
C SER A 26 -9.42 1.26 -18.19
N ALA A 27 -8.61 2.30 -18.11
CA ALA A 27 -7.37 2.30 -17.38
C ALA A 27 -6.95 3.73 -17.07
N THR A 28 -6.18 3.87 -16.00
CA THR A 28 -5.77 5.17 -15.47
C THR A 28 -4.25 5.26 -15.39
N LEU A 29 -3.75 6.47 -15.11
CA LEU A 29 -2.33 6.69 -14.90
C LEU A 29 -1.86 5.86 -13.70
N GLY A 30 -0.72 5.19 -13.81
CA GLY A 30 -0.17 4.39 -12.71
C GLY A 30 -0.57 2.92 -12.72
N ASP A 31 -1.54 2.52 -13.56
CA ASP A 31 -1.87 1.10 -13.74
C ASP A 31 -0.65 0.27 -14.15
N ALA A 32 -0.54 -0.96 -13.66
CA ALA A 32 0.56 -1.82 -14.03
C ALA A 32 0.42 -2.28 -15.50
N ARG A 33 1.53 -2.29 -16.23
CA ARG A 33 1.61 -2.71 -17.63
C ARG A 33 2.91 -3.47 -17.91
N GLY A 34 2.85 -4.37 -18.88
CA GLY A 34 4.01 -5.14 -19.33
C GLY A 34 4.10 -6.50 -18.63
N SER A 35 5.30 -6.86 -18.19
CA SER A 35 5.58 -8.14 -17.52
C SER A 35 6.56 -7.95 -16.38
N VAL A 36 6.76 -8.95 -15.52
CA VAL A 36 7.75 -8.90 -14.42
C VAL A 36 9.16 -8.54 -14.90
N THR A 37 9.54 -8.91 -16.13
CA THR A 37 10.89 -8.61 -16.67
C THR A 37 10.98 -7.23 -17.32
N THR A 38 9.84 -6.64 -17.69
CA THR A 38 9.75 -5.30 -18.29
C THR A 38 8.56 -4.52 -17.73
N PRO A 39 8.49 -4.29 -16.41
CA PRO A 39 7.33 -3.68 -15.78
C PRO A 39 7.36 -2.17 -16.02
N ARG A 40 6.20 -1.57 -16.20
CA ARG A 40 6.04 -0.12 -16.38
C ARG A 40 4.69 0.32 -15.82
N PHE A 41 4.59 1.58 -15.43
CA PHE A 41 3.27 2.19 -15.27
C PHE A 41 2.64 2.53 -16.62
N HIS A 42 1.32 2.53 -16.60
CA HIS A 42 0.48 3.13 -17.60
C HIS A 42 0.64 4.67 -17.57
N ARG A 43 0.76 5.29 -18.76
CA ARG A 43 1.21 6.69 -18.95
C ARG A 43 0.09 7.57 -19.50
N GLY A 44 -1.14 7.34 -19.07
CA GLY A 44 -2.31 8.07 -19.56
C GLY A 44 -3.58 7.39 -19.12
N ILE A 45 -4.64 7.60 -19.90
CA ILE A 45 -5.90 6.87 -19.77
C ILE A 45 -6.21 6.09 -21.04
N ASP A 46 -6.95 5.00 -20.88
CA ASP A 46 -7.50 4.23 -22.00
C ASP A 46 -8.99 4.52 -22.11
N ILE A 47 -9.40 5.10 -23.24
CA ILE A 47 -10.79 5.48 -23.54
C ILE A 47 -11.36 4.45 -24.51
N PRO A 48 -12.23 3.53 -24.08
CA PRO A 48 -12.83 2.53 -24.96
C PRO A 48 -13.58 3.17 -26.11
N ALA A 49 -13.28 2.71 -27.33
CA ALA A 49 -13.91 3.18 -28.55
C ALA A 49 -13.70 2.13 -29.64
N THR A 50 -14.70 1.89 -30.48
CA THR A 50 -14.60 0.88 -31.54
C THR A 50 -13.60 1.32 -32.62
N ASN A 51 -12.88 0.37 -33.22
CA ASN A 51 -12.07 0.60 -34.42
C ASN A 51 -12.80 1.47 -35.48
N GLY A 52 -12.08 2.44 -36.04
CA GLY A 52 -12.60 3.44 -36.98
C GLY A 52 -13.20 4.68 -36.32
N THR A 53 -13.17 4.80 -34.99
CA THR A 53 -13.65 6.02 -34.31
C THR A 53 -12.68 7.16 -34.52
N ASP A 54 -13.16 8.27 -35.10
CA ASP A 54 -12.37 9.48 -35.36
C ASP A 54 -11.77 10.06 -34.07
N VAL A 55 -10.47 10.34 -34.09
CA VAL A 55 -9.73 10.99 -33.00
C VAL A 55 -9.30 12.40 -33.42
N PHE A 56 -9.46 13.37 -32.52
CA PHE A 56 -9.20 14.79 -32.77
C PHE A 56 -8.19 15.33 -31.76
N SER A 57 -7.34 16.26 -32.21
CA SER A 57 -6.42 16.93 -31.30
C SER A 57 -7.13 17.94 -30.42
N ILE A 58 -6.73 18.01 -29.15
CA ILE A 58 -7.21 19.03 -28.21
C ILE A 58 -6.65 20.42 -28.53
N THR A 59 -5.36 20.51 -28.89
CA THR A 59 -4.65 21.76 -29.15
C THR A 59 -4.21 21.88 -30.61
N SER A 60 -4.04 23.11 -31.10
CA SER A 60 -3.41 23.35 -32.40
C SER A 60 -1.89 23.30 -32.34
N ILE A 61 -1.26 22.93 -33.46
CA ILE A 61 0.18 23.07 -33.71
C ILE A 61 0.43 23.22 -35.21
N ASP A 62 1.53 23.85 -35.59
CA ASP A 62 1.91 23.99 -37.00
C ASP A 62 2.55 22.71 -37.58
N SER A 63 3.02 21.80 -36.71
CA SER A 63 3.73 20.59 -37.11
C SER A 63 3.54 19.45 -36.11
N ALA A 64 2.66 18.49 -36.45
CA ALA A 64 2.45 17.28 -35.66
C ALA A 64 3.59 16.27 -35.85
N ILE A 65 3.85 15.45 -34.83
CA ILE A 65 4.85 14.39 -34.88
C ILE A 65 4.14 13.05 -35.08
N VAL A 66 4.46 12.37 -36.17
CA VAL A 66 3.93 11.05 -36.52
C VAL A 66 5.11 10.14 -36.89
N PRO A 67 5.68 9.40 -35.92
CA PRO A 67 6.84 8.57 -36.20
C PRO A 67 6.50 7.40 -37.13
N VAL A 68 7.45 7.05 -37.99
CA VAL A 68 7.33 5.92 -38.91
C VAL A 68 7.35 4.62 -38.12
N GLY A 69 6.38 3.74 -38.38
CA GLY A 69 6.31 2.39 -37.78
C GLY A 69 5.70 2.33 -36.38
N GLU A 70 5.45 3.48 -35.74
CA GLU A 70 4.69 3.56 -34.49
C GLU A 70 3.20 3.68 -34.79
N ASP A 71 2.32 3.64 -33.78
CA ASP A 71 0.86 3.74 -33.88
C ASP A 71 0.27 5.01 -33.24
N TYR A 72 1.11 6.02 -32.98
CA TYR A 72 0.68 7.24 -32.30
C TYR A 72 0.87 8.52 -33.13
N VAL A 73 0.16 9.56 -32.72
CA VAL A 73 0.33 10.96 -33.13
C VAL A 73 0.63 11.79 -31.89
N ARG A 74 1.59 12.71 -31.97
CA ARG A 74 1.86 13.70 -30.91
C ARG A 74 1.56 15.10 -31.42
N VAL A 75 0.77 15.83 -30.63
CA VAL A 75 0.41 17.23 -30.88
C VAL A 75 0.69 18.04 -29.62
N GLY A 76 1.78 18.80 -29.62
CA GLY A 76 2.27 19.50 -28.43
C GLY A 76 2.54 18.54 -27.26
N GLY A 77 1.92 18.84 -26.12
CA GLY A 77 2.00 18.03 -24.90
C GLY A 77 1.13 16.78 -24.88
N TYR A 78 0.38 16.48 -25.95
CA TYR A 78 -0.56 15.35 -25.99
C TYR A 78 -0.07 14.23 -26.89
N VAL A 79 -0.33 12.99 -26.50
CA VAL A 79 -0.11 11.80 -27.34
C VAL A 79 -1.39 10.98 -27.44
N TYR A 80 -1.67 10.54 -28.65
CA TYR A 80 -2.82 9.74 -29.02
C TYR A 80 -2.27 8.47 -29.65
N MET A 81 -2.40 7.32 -28.98
CA MET A 81 -1.86 6.04 -29.44
C MET A 81 -2.97 5.09 -29.88
N HIS A 82 -2.58 3.97 -30.47
CA HIS A 82 -3.48 2.96 -31.05
C HIS A 82 -4.33 3.56 -32.17
N LEU A 83 -3.66 4.28 -33.09
CA LEU A 83 -4.28 4.95 -34.21
C LEU A 83 -3.90 4.33 -35.56
N THR A 84 -4.89 4.26 -36.45
CA THR A 84 -4.75 4.04 -37.90
C THR A 84 -5.16 5.31 -38.67
N ASN A 85 -5.02 5.30 -40.01
CA ASN A 85 -5.42 6.41 -40.91
C ASN A 85 -4.94 7.79 -40.44
N ARG A 86 -3.74 7.84 -39.87
CA ARG A 86 -3.20 9.05 -39.24
C ARG A 86 -2.87 10.12 -40.28
N ILE A 87 -2.89 11.37 -39.84
CA ILE A 87 -2.27 12.49 -40.56
C ILE A 87 -0.78 12.23 -40.83
N ASN A 88 -0.17 13.02 -41.72
CA ASN A 88 1.25 12.88 -42.02
C ASN A 88 2.12 13.61 -40.98
N ASN A 89 3.35 13.12 -40.85
CA ASN A 89 4.35 13.82 -40.05
C ASN A 89 4.61 15.21 -40.63
N GLY A 90 4.52 16.23 -39.77
CA GLY A 90 4.73 17.61 -40.14
C GLY A 90 3.46 18.39 -40.51
N ASP A 91 2.30 17.72 -40.61
CA ASP A 91 1.03 18.38 -40.91
C ASP A 91 0.64 19.37 -39.78
N SER A 92 0.06 20.50 -40.17
CA SER A 92 -0.55 21.45 -39.24
C SER A 92 -1.90 20.91 -38.76
N VAL A 93 -2.18 21.09 -37.47
CA VAL A 93 -3.37 20.57 -36.80
C VAL A 93 -4.12 21.72 -36.16
N THR A 94 -5.43 21.81 -36.40
CA THR A 94 -6.33 22.70 -35.67
C THR A 94 -7.00 21.92 -34.55
N GLY A 95 -6.73 22.29 -33.30
CA GLY A 95 -7.28 21.62 -32.12
C GLY A 95 -8.70 22.04 -31.77
N ILE A 96 -9.39 21.21 -31.00
CA ILE A 96 -10.76 21.45 -30.51
C ILE A 96 -10.87 22.81 -29.81
N LEU A 97 -9.88 23.17 -28.98
CA LEU A 97 -9.89 24.42 -28.21
C LEU A 97 -9.84 25.68 -29.09
N ASP A 98 -9.29 25.59 -30.29
CA ASP A 98 -9.15 26.71 -31.22
C ASP A 98 -10.29 26.75 -32.26
N THR A 99 -11.23 25.82 -32.16
CA THR A 99 -12.36 25.71 -33.09
C THR A 99 -13.59 26.42 -32.56
N THR A 100 -13.85 27.61 -33.08
CA THR A 100 -15.11 28.35 -32.85
C THR A 100 -16.00 28.37 -34.10
N THR A 101 -15.38 28.32 -35.28
CA THR A 101 -16.05 28.44 -36.59
C THR A 101 -15.54 27.43 -37.63
N THR A 102 -14.46 26.73 -37.32
CA THR A 102 -13.86 25.66 -38.14
C THR A 102 -14.09 24.31 -37.47
N SER A 103 -13.96 23.21 -38.21
CA SER A 103 -13.95 21.87 -37.61
C SER A 103 -12.53 21.54 -37.14
N PRO A 104 -12.36 20.87 -35.98
CA PRO A 104 -11.04 20.39 -35.56
C PRO A 104 -10.52 19.37 -36.56
N THR A 105 -9.19 19.31 -36.67
CA THR A 105 -8.50 18.32 -37.49
C THR A 105 -8.64 16.94 -36.86
N GLN A 106 -9.20 15.99 -37.61
CA GLN A 106 -9.08 14.56 -37.31
C GLN A 106 -7.63 14.14 -37.52
N ILE A 107 -7.02 13.52 -36.51
CA ILE A 107 -5.61 13.15 -36.51
C ILE A 107 -5.38 11.66 -36.81
N GLY A 108 -6.44 10.87 -36.78
CA GLY A 108 -6.47 9.45 -37.10
C GLY A 108 -7.75 8.80 -36.58
N ASP A 109 -7.78 7.47 -36.66
CA ASP A 109 -8.90 6.65 -36.19
C ASP A 109 -8.39 5.65 -35.15
N VAL A 110 -9.20 5.34 -34.15
CA VAL A 110 -8.90 4.21 -33.24
C VAL A 110 -8.71 2.94 -34.07
N MET A 111 -7.64 2.18 -33.81
CA MET A 111 -7.35 0.94 -34.51
C MET A 111 -7.98 -0.28 -33.83
N ASP A 112 -8.10 -1.39 -34.57
CA ASP A 112 -8.35 -2.73 -34.03
C ASP A 112 -7.13 -3.17 -33.20
N TYR A 113 -7.24 -3.11 -31.87
CA TYR A 113 -6.09 -3.27 -30.96
C TYR A 113 -6.08 -4.64 -30.27
N GLY A 114 -4.99 -5.37 -30.49
CA GLY A 114 -4.77 -6.66 -29.85
C GLY A 114 -5.30 -7.82 -30.68
N THR A 115 -6.36 -8.49 -30.19
CA THR A 115 -6.96 -9.63 -30.91
C THR A 115 -8.02 -9.11 -31.87
N PRO A 116 -8.03 -9.51 -33.16
CA PRO A 116 -8.98 -8.98 -34.13
C PRO A 116 -10.43 -9.04 -33.63
N GLY A 117 -11.07 -7.87 -33.54
CA GLY A 117 -12.42 -7.71 -33.01
C GLY A 117 -12.55 -6.47 -32.12
N PRO A 118 -13.74 -6.19 -31.57
CA PRO A 118 -13.95 -5.00 -30.74
C PRO A 118 -13.28 -5.08 -29.36
N ASP A 119 -12.82 -6.27 -28.97
CA ASP A 119 -12.28 -6.53 -27.64
C ASP A 119 -10.87 -5.94 -27.51
N GLY A 120 -10.78 -4.82 -26.80
CA GLY A 120 -9.52 -4.12 -26.56
C GLY A 120 -9.32 -2.88 -27.42
N ASP A 121 -10.27 -2.53 -28.30
CA ASP A 121 -10.22 -1.27 -29.04
C ASP A 121 -10.38 -0.07 -28.09
N HIS A 122 -9.41 0.83 -28.11
CA HIS A 122 -9.41 2.03 -27.30
C HIS A 122 -8.45 3.08 -27.85
N LEU A 123 -8.64 4.32 -27.42
CA LEU A 123 -7.63 5.36 -27.52
C LEU A 123 -6.82 5.39 -26.22
N HIS A 124 -5.51 5.10 -26.30
CA HIS A 124 -4.58 5.47 -25.23
C HIS A 124 -4.26 6.96 -25.37
N PHE A 125 -4.69 7.76 -24.39
CA PHE A 125 -4.49 9.20 -24.35
C PHE A 125 -3.52 9.63 -23.25
N GLN A 126 -2.45 10.33 -23.62
CA GLN A 126 -1.39 10.76 -22.70
C GLN A 126 -1.24 12.28 -22.66
N VAL A 127 -0.85 12.77 -21.48
CA VAL A 127 -0.45 14.17 -21.26
C VAL A 127 0.98 14.21 -20.73
N GLY A 128 1.84 14.99 -21.38
CA GLY A 128 3.22 15.23 -20.95
C GLY A 128 4.22 15.29 -22.12
N PRO A 129 5.44 15.82 -21.86
CA PRO A 129 6.53 15.86 -22.84
C PRO A 129 6.98 14.47 -23.30
N ALA A 130 7.75 14.44 -24.39
CA ALA A 130 8.44 13.23 -24.81
C ALA A 130 9.44 12.79 -23.72
N GLY A 131 9.33 11.54 -23.27
CA GLY A 131 10.16 10.99 -22.17
C GLY A 131 9.59 11.23 -20.76
N GLY A 132 8.50 11.99 -20.64
CA GLY A 132 7.88 12.34 -19.35
C GLY A 132 8.54 13.55 -18.67
N PRO A 133 8.01 13.97 -17.51
CA PRO A 133 6.95 13.30 -16.75
C PRO A 133 5.59 13.26 -17.45
N TYR A 134 4.77 12.26 -17.13
CA TYR A 134 3.41 12.15 -17.65
C TYR A 134 2.41 12.47 -16.54
N GLU A 135 1.48 13.35 -16.82
CA GLU A 135 0.43 13.78 -15.88
C GLU A 135 -0.81 12.90 -16.03
N ASN A 136 -1.61 12.79 -14.98
CA ASN A 136 -2.88 12.07 -15.05
C ASN A 136 -3.87 12.89 -15.87
N PRO A 137 -4.32 12.41 -17.05
CA PRO A 137 -5.25 13.17 -17.88
C PRO A 137 -6.55 13.51 -17.15
N LEU A 138 -7.00 12.68 -16.20
CA LEU A 138 -8.25 12.92 -15.47
C LEU A 138 -8.18 14.07 -14.47
N SER A 139 -6.98 14.52 -14.08
CA SER A 139 -6.78 15.70 -13.23
C SER A 139 -6.14 16.88 -13.97
N HIS A 140 -5.57 16.66 -15.16
CA HIS A 140 -4.91 17.70 -15.95
C HIS A 140 -5.91 18.81 -16.32
N ASN A 141 -5.58 20.06 -15.99
CA ASN A 141 -6.47 21.23 -16.17
C ASN A 141 -7.88 21.05 -15.58
N GLY A 142 -8.01 20.31 -14.47
CA GLY A 142 -9.31 20.04 -13.83
C GLY A 142 -10.07 18.86 -14.43
N GLY A 143 -9.44 18.10 -15.33
CA GLY A 143 -10.01 16.88 -15.91
C GLY A 143 -10.89 17.13 -17.13
N PRO A 144 -11.11 16.10 -17.97
CA PRO A 144 -11.95 16.22 -19.15
C PRO A 144 -13.38 16.60 -18.77
N VAL A 145 -13.99 17.46 -19.57
CA VAL A 145 -15.33 17.99 -19.31
C VAL A 145 -16.35 16.86 -19.13
N GLY A 146 -17.09 16.92 -18.04
CA GLY A 146 -18.14 15.96 -17.71
C GLY A 146 -17.61 14.59 -17.28
N TYR A 147 -16.30 14.39 -17.09
CA TYR A 147 -15.80 13.25 -16.34
C TYR A 147 -16.47 13.24 -14.95
N ASP A 148 -17.12 12.14 -14.62
CA ASP A 148 -17.83 11.95 -13.37
C ASP A 148 -17.65 10.50 -12.97
N ASP A 149 -17.16 10.27 -11.76
CA ASP A 149 -17.05 8.95 -11.19
C ASP A 149 -17.64 8.97 -9.79
N THR A 150 -18.46 7.97 -9.52
CA THR A 150 -19.22 7.79 -8.28
C THR A 150 -18.99 6.41 -7.66
N GLY A 151 -18.17 5.57 -8.31
CA GLY A 151 -17.86 4.24 -7.84
C GLY A 151 -16.84 4.29 -6.72
N ASN A 152 -17.11 3.58 -5.62
CA ASN A 152 -16.09 3.39 -4.61
C ASN A 152 -15.09 2.31 -5.06
N PRO A 153 -13.81 2.45 -4.71
CA PRO A 153 -12.85 1.36 -4.82
C PRO A 153 -13.27 0.12 -4.01
N THR A 154 -12.71 -1.02 -4.36
CA THR A 154 -12.80 -2.28 -3.58
C THR A 154 -11.44 -2.64 -3.01
N ILE A 155 -11.37 -3.26 -1.83
CA ILE A 155 -10.12 -3.49 -1.10
C ILE A 155 -10.13 -4.84 -0.38
N SER A 156 -8.98 -5.52 -0.36
CA SER A 156 -8.66 -6.60 0.58
C SER A 156 -7.21 -6.53 1.03
N ILE A 157 -6.88 -6.98 2.25
CA ILE A 157 -5.56 -6.81 2.88
C ILE A 157 -4.94 -8.17 3.22
N ASP A 158 -3.64 -8.32 2.98
CA ASP A 158 -2.81 -9.41 3.51
C ASP A 158 -1.40 -8.95 3.90
N PHE A 159 -0.67 -9.83 4.58
CA PHE A 159 0.59 -9.51 5.26
C PHE A 159 1.72 -10.43 4.79
N TRP A 160 2.90 -9.86 4.64
CA TRP A 160 4.07 -10.53 4.08
C TRP A 160 5.30 -10.16 4.89
N ARG A 161 6.32 -11.02 4.91
CA ARG A 161 7.64 -10.63 5.41
C ARG A 161 8.23 -9.55 4.50
N GLN A 162 8.94 -8.59 5.09
CA GLN A 162 9.75 -7.64 4.34
C GLN A 162 10.60 -8.38 3.29
N GLU A 163 10.77 -7.80 2.11
CA GLU A 163 11.51 -8.33 0.95
C GLU A 163 10.71 -9.34 0.11
N SER A 164 9.42 -9.56 0.43
CA SER A 164 8.54 -10.42 -0.36
C SER A 164 8.23 -9.85 -1.75
N GLU A 165 8.51 -8.57 -1.98
CA GLU A 165 8.46 -7.93 -3.30
C GLU A 165 9.57 -8.45 -4.24
N GLY A 166 10.59 -9.09 -3.68
CA GLY A 166 11.68 -9.75 -4.39
C GLY A 166 11.29 -11.12 -4.98
N ASP A 167 12.29 -11.93 -5.33
CA ASP A 167 12.06 -13.21 -5.99
C ASP A 167 11.40 -14.28 -5.10
N THR A 168 11.44 -14.11 -3.77
CA THR A 168 10.87 -15.05 -2.81
C THR A 168 9.82 -14.33 -1.97
N ALA A 169 8.59 -14.84 -1.98
CA ALA A 169 7.53 -14.32 -1.13
C ALA A 169 7.27 -15.22 0.07
N GLN A 170 7.06 -14.62 1.23
CA GLN A 170 6.62 -15.31 2.44
C GLN A 170 5.42 -14.59 3.03
N GLN A 171 4.23 -15.17 2.81
CA GLN A 171 3.01 -14.68 3.45
C GLN A 171 3.05 -14.95 4.95
N LEU A 172 2.59 -13.99 5.73
CA LEU A 172 2.36 -14.12 7.16
C LEU A 172 0.89 -14.42 7.42
N VAL A 173 0.64 -15.51 8.15
CA VAL A 173 -0.71 -15.94 8.51
C VAL A 173 -0.76 -16.15 10.03
N GLY A 174 -1.79 -15.57 10.66
CA GLY A 174 -1.96 -15.63 12.11
C GLY A 174 -1.18 -14.53 12.81
N VAL A 175 -0.05 -14.90 13.41
CA VAL A 175 0.79 -13.98 14.21
C VAL A 175 1.76 -13.24 13.31
N LEU A 176 1.87 -11.93 13.51
CA LEU A 176 2.83 -11.05 12.85
C LEU A 176 3.98 -10.74 13.80
N ASP A 177 5.20 -10.65 13.26
CA ASP A 177 6.39 -10.31 14.01
C ASP A 177 7.43 -9.62 13.11
N GLY A 178 8.40 -8.93 13.69
CA GLY A 178 9.49 -8.30 12.95
C GLY A 178 9.02 -7.26 11.93
N LYS A 179 9.60 -7.33 10.72
CA LYS A 179 9.33 -6.39 9.63
C LYS A 179 8.31 -7.00 8.66
N VAL A 180 7.24 -6.26 8.42
CA VAL A 180 6.04 -6.71 7.72
C VAL A 180 5.70 -5.77 6.59
N ASP A 181 5.49 -6.31 5.39
CA ASP A 181 4.85 -5.60 4.30
C ASP A 181 3.35 -5.83 4.34
N ILE A 182 2.61 -4.75 4.09
CA ILE A 182 1.16 -4.79 3.98
C ILE A 182 0.86 -4.73 2.50
N ARG A 183 0.16 -5.73 1.97
CA ARG A 183 -0.29 -5.73 0.58
C ARG A 183 -1.80 -5.54 0.54
N ALA A 184 -2.23 -4.67 -0.36
CA ALA A 184 -3.62 -4.37 -0.61
C ALA A 184 -3.98 -4.78 -2.04
N CYS A 185 -4.96 -5.66 -2.20
CA CYS A 185 -5.62 -5.83 -3.49
C CYS A 185 -6.72 -4.77 -3.57
N CYS A 186 -6.53 -3.72 -4.38
CA CYS A 186 -7.51 -2.66 -4.51
C CYS A 186 -7.68 -2.18 -5.95
N GLN A 187 -8.92 -1.90 -6.33
CA GLN A 187 -9.25 -1.46 -7.68
C GLN A 187 -10.40 -0.47 -7.62
N ASP A 188 -10.35 0.52 -8.50
CA ASP A 188 -11.40 1.52 -8.69
C ASP A 188 -12.54 0.93 -9.54
N THR A 189 -13.78 1.21 -9.14
CA THR A 189 -15.00 0.80 -9.86
C THR A 189 -15.46 1.95 -10.75
N GLN A 190 -14.67 2.28 -11.78
CA GLN A 190 -14.95 3.38 -12.70
C GLN A 190 -16.39 3.39 -13.22
N THR A 191 -17.08 4.53 -13.09
CA THR A 191 -18.46 4.71 -13.58
C THR A 191 -18.62 5.79 -14.66
N SER A 192 -17.53 6.49 -15.04
CA SER A 192 -17.57 7.52 -16.07
C SER A 192 -18.10 6.98 -17.40
N GLY A 193 -18.88 7.82 -18.11
CA GLY A 193 -19.55 7.41 -19.35
C GLY A 193 -20.77 6.50 -19.16
N GLY A 194 -21.19 6.25 -17.92
CA GLY A 194 -22.39 5.47 -17.60
C GLY A 194 -22.22 3.96 -17.72
N VAL A 195 -20.98 3.47 -17.73
CA VAL A 195 -20.63 2.04 -17.79
C VAL A 195 -19.70 1.72 -16.64
N ASN A 196 -20.00 0.64 -15.92
CA ASN A 196 -19.12 0.15 -14.86
C ASN A 196 -17.90 -0.53 -15.48
N ASN A 197 -16.72 -0.11 -15.05
CA ASN A 197 -15.45 -0.70 -15.43
C ASN A 197 -14.54 -0.87 -14.21
N THR A 198 -13.31 -1.32 -14.45
CA THR A 198 -12.31 -1.45 -13.39
C THR A 198 -10.99 -0.86 -13.85
N SER A 199 -10.41 0.00 -13.00
CA SER A 199 -9.06 0.55 -13.20
C SER A 199 -8.30 0.59 -11.88
N GLY A 200 -7.06 1.08 -11.91
CA GLY A 200 -6.29 1.30 -10.71
C GLY A 200 -6.80 2.49 -9.93
N ILE A 201 -6.49 2.45 -8.63
CA ILE A 201 -6.75 3.53 -7.69
C ILE A 201 -5.84 4.73 -7.96
N TYR A 202 -6.24 5.91 -7.48
CA TYR A 202 -5.43 7.12 -7.53
C TYR A 202 -4.50 7.25 -6.33
N GLN A 203 -4.99 6.92 -5.12
CA GLN A 203 -4.25 7.07 -3.88
C GLN A 203 -4.49 5.90 -2.92
N LEU A 204 -3.43 5.54 -2.18
CA LEU A 204 -3.47 4.53 -1.13
C LEU A 204 -2.92 5.10 0.19
N VAL A 205 -3.63 4.80 1.28
CA VAL A 205 -3.24 5.17 2.64
C VAL A 205 -3.35 3.92 3.51
N TYR A 206 -2.42 3.71 4.42
CA TYR A 206 -2.59 2.72 5.47
C TYR A 206 -2.39 3.34 6.86
N LEU A 207 -3.07 2.76 7.85
CA LEU A 207 -2.93 3.12 9.24
C LEU A 207 -2.89 1.89 10.14
N ILE A 208 -2.26 2.05 11.29
CA ILE A 208 -2.20 1.08 12.38
C ILE A 208 -2.81 1.73 13.61
N SER A 209 -3.81 1.10 14.21
CA SER A 209 -4.40 1.55 15.48
C SER A 209 -4.45 0.44 16.51
N ASP A 210 -4.43 0.81 17.79
CA ASP A 210 -4.70 -0.13 18.87
C ASP A 210 -6.20 -0.52 18.92
N THR A 211 -6.56 -1.44 19.82
CA THR A 211 -7.96 -1.87 20.02
C THR A 211 -8.84 -0.83 20.70
N LEU A 212 -8.27 0.28 21.19
CA LEU A 212 -9.00 1.41 21.76
C LEU A 212 -9.31 2.48 20.71
N GLY A 213 -8.77 2.33 19.48
CA GLY A 213 -8.96 3.25 18.36
C GLY A 213 -7.92 4.36 18.27
N ASN A 214 -6.85 4.32 19.07
CA ASN A 214 -5.76 5.29 18.95
C ASN A 214 -4.92 4.96 17.71
N VAL A 215 -4.77 5.93 16.81
CA VAL A 215 -3.92 5.79 15.62
C VAL A 215 -2.46 5.90 16.03
N LEU A 216 -1.70 4.83 15.83
CA LEU A 216 -0.28 4.74 16.16
C LEU A 216 0.61 5.05 14.96
N HIS A 217 0.15 4.74 13.76
CA HIS A 217 0.84 5.02 12.51
C HIS A 217 -0.20 5.35 11.42
N SER A 218 0.13 6.28 10.53
CA SER A 218 -0.64 6.56 9.32
C SER A 218 0.30 7.15 8.27
N ASP A 219 0.21 6.67 7.03
CA ASP A 219 0.97 7.26 5.91
C ASP A 219 0.18 7.16 4.61
N THR A 220 0.25 8.23 3.81
CA THR A 220 -0.17 8.19 2.40
C THR A 220 1.01 7.70 1.59
N THR A 221 0.89 6.49 1.05
CA THR A 221 2.02 5.80 0.47
C THR A 221 2.06 5.89 -1.04
N ILE A 222 0.93 5.76 -1.71
CA ILE A 222 0.84 5.79 -3.17
C ILE A 222 -0.06 6.94 -3.58
N THR A 223 0.36 7.71 -4.58
CA THR A 223 -0.48 8.69 -5.26
C THR A 223 -0.01 8.79 -6.72
N PHE A 224 -0.94 8.80 -7.68
CA PHE A 224 -0.63 8.88 -9.11
C PHE A 224 -1.07 10.21 -9.76
N PRO A 225 -0.56 11.38 -9.31
CA PRO A 225 -0.78 12.63 -10.05
C PRO A 225 0.07 12.67 -11.33
N GLN A 226 1.18 11.93 -11.32
CA GLN A 226 2.22 11.92 -12.34
C GLN A 226 2.97 10.57 -12.32
N VAL A 227 3.53 10.16 -13.45
CA VAL A 227 4.54 9.08 -13.53
C VAL A 227 5.79 9.56 -14.27
N GLN A 228 6.99 9.17 -13.77
CA GLN A 228 8.36 9.51 -14.24
C GLN A 228 8.98 10.80 -13.69
N PRO A 229 10.34 10.89 -13.63
CA PRO A 229 11.35 9.79 -13.70
C PRO A 229 11.92 9.35 -12.33
N PRO A 230 12.54 8.14 -12.20
CA PRO A 230 12.34 6.88 -12.96
C PRO A 230 11.23 5.97 -12.39
N ASN A 231 10.28 5.55 -13.25
CA ASN A 231 9.18 4.67 -12.86
C ASN A 231 8.90 3.53 -13.88
N ASN A 232 9.96 3.03 -14.52
CA ASN A 232 9.95 1.77 -15.26
C ASN A 232 10.91 0.79 -14.58
N GLY A 233 10.77 -0.50 -14.83
CA GLY A 233 11.67 -1.52 -14.30
C GLY A 233 11.41 -1.81 -12.82
N ALA A 234 12.43 -2.25 -12.11
CA ALA A 234 12.32 -2.76 -10.74
C ALA A 234 11.50 -1.88 -9.76
N PRO A 235 11.57 -0.52 -9.78
CA PRO A 235 10.74 0.31 -8.90
C PRO A 235 9.23 0.08 -9.03
N VAL A 236 8.73 -0.33 -10.21
CA VAL A 236 7.30 -0.64 -10.41
C VAL A 236 6.90 -1.87 -9.59
N LEU A 237 7.81 -2.82 -9.37
CA LEU A 237 7.58 -4.02 -8.57
C LEU A 237 7.68 -3.76 -7.06
N LEU A 238 8.14 -2.57 -6.66
CA LEU A 238 7.99 -2.08 -5.28
C LEU A 238 6.62 -1.44 -5.07
N VAL A 239 5.91 -1.05 -6.13
CA VAL A 239 4.51 -0.59 -6.01
C VAL A 239 3.54 -1.75 -6.16
N TYR A 240 3.79 -2.64 -7.12
CA TYR A 240 2.92 -3.78 -7.42
C TYR A 240 3.57 -5.11 -7.06
N ASP A 241 2.79 -6.03 -6.53
CA ASP A 241 3.24 -7.39 -6.27
C ASP A 241 3.69 -8.10 -7.55
N ARG A 242 4.98 -8.46 -7.56
CA ARG A 242 5.63 -9.18 -8.66
C ARG A 242 5.00 -10.55 -8.90
N HIS A 243 4.56 -11.26 -7.85
CA HIS A 243 4.13 -12.65 -7.94
C HIS A 243 2.74 -12.77 -8.58
N ASN A 244 1.98 -11.67 -8.57
CA ASN A 244 0.69 -11.55 -9.25
C ASN A 244 0.73 -10.66 -10.50
N TYR A 245 1.91 -10.12 -10.85
CA TYR A 245 2.09 -9.21 -11.96
C TYR A 245 1.85 -9.89 -13.30
N ARG A 246 0.93 -9.34 -14.09
CA ARG A 246 0.51 -9.87 -15.38
C ARG A 246 0.33 -8.74 -16.38
N THR A 247 0.00 -9.10 -17.62
CA THR A 247 -0.19 -8.13 -18.71
C THR A 247 -1.37 -7.20 -18.48
N ALA A 248 -2.46 -7.73 -17.89
CA ALA A 248 -3.52 -6.93 -17.29
C ALA A 248 -3.08 -6.41 -15.91
N SER A 249 -3.58 -5.24 -15.51
CA SER A 249 -3.22 -4.66 -14.21
C SER A 249 -3.58 -5.65 -13.08
N PRO A 250 -2.63 -5.99 -12.18
CA PRO A 250 -2.84 -7.01 -11.18
C PRO A 250 -3.64 -6.50 -9.98
N PHE A 251 -3.62 -5.19 -9.74
CA PHE A 251 -4.28 -4.47 -8.64
C PHE A 251 -3.84 -4.88 -7.22
N TYR A 252 -2.68 -5.54 -7.10
CA TYR A 252 -2.03 -5.87 -5.82
C TYR A 252 -0.91 -4.86 -5.54
N TYR A 253 -1.12 -3.95 -4.59
CA TYR A 253 -0.21 -2.88 -4.22
C TYR A 253 0.51 -3.21 -2.91
N TRP A 254 1.80 -2.88 -2.81
CA TRP A 254 2.53 -2.86 -1.55
C TRP A 254 2.21 -1.56 -0.81
N ALA A 255 1.26 -1.63 0.12
CA ALA A 255 0.74 -0.46 0.84
C ALA A 255 1.78 0.20 1.74
N THR A 256 2.81 -0.53 2.19
CA THR A 256 3.92 0.01 2.97
C THR A 256 4.90 0.83 2.14
N ASN A 257 5.04 0.51 0.85
CA ASN A 257 5.99 1.16 -0.06
C ASN A 257 5.49 2.51 -0.55
N ARG A 258 6.39 3.49 -0.55
CA ARG A 258 6.01 4.89 -0.72
C ARG A 258 6.53 5.48 -2.00
N ILE A 259 5.71 6.26 -2.69
CA ILE A 259 6.13 7.12 -3.79
C ILE A 259 6.46 8.51 -3.24
N VAL A 260 7.74 8.90 -3.28
CA VAL A 260 8.23 10.22 -2.87
C VAL A 260 9.03 10.83 -4.00
N ASN A 261 8.68 12.05 -4.43
CA ASN A 261 9.38 12.74 -5.52
C ASN A 261 9.53 11.87 -6.79
N ASN A 262 8.48 11.12 -7.12
CA ASN A 262 8.45 10.16 -8.22
C ASN A 262 9.48 9.02 -8.12
N GLN A 263 10.04 8.75 -6.93
CA GLN A 263 10.81 7.55 -6.60
C GLN A 263 9.99 6.63 -5.73
N VAL A 264 10.18 5.33 -5.88
CA VAL A 264 9.59 4.34 -4.98
C VAL A 264 10.60 3.95 -3.92
N GLU A 265 10.19 4.06 -2.66
CA GLU A 265 10.96 3.62 -1.50
C GLU A 265 10.41 2.29 -0.99
N ASP A 266 11.31 1.31 -0.86
CA ASP A 266 11.07 0.06 -0.14
C ASP A 266 10.99 0.37 1.37
N ARG A 267 9.83 0.05 1.95
CA ARG A 267 9.43 0.36 3.31
C ARG A 267 8.57 -0.77 3.85
N TYR A 268 8.51 -0.84 5.17
CA TYR A 268 7.83 -1.89 5.91
C TYR A 268 7.26 -1.32 7.19
N TRP A 269 6.28 -2.04 7.73
CA TRP A 269 5.89 -1.87 9.12
C TRP A 269 6.83 -2.68 10.02
N ASN A 270 7.67 -2.00 10.81
CA ASN A 270 8.45 -2.66 11.85
C ASN A 270 7.61 -2.84 13.12
N THR A 271 7.06 -4.04 13.31
CA THR A 271 6.32 -4.38 14.53
C THR A 271 7.23 -4.38 15.77
N LYS A 272 8.55 -4.51 15.60
CA LYS A 272 9.55 -4.37 16.67
C LYS A 272 10.06 -2.94 16.86
N GLN A 273 9.47 -1.93 16.24
CA GLN A 273 10.02 -0.57 16.29
C GLN A 273 10.20 -0.07 17.73
N ARG A 274 11.34 0.53 18.02
CA ARG A 274 11.62 1.15 19.32
C ARG A 274 10.92 2.50 19.48
N ALA A 275 10.47 2.80 20.69
CA ALA A 275 10.05 4.12 21.12
C ALA A 275 10.88 4.60 22.33
N ASP A 276 10.94 5.90 22.55
CA ASP A 276 11.49 6.46 23.78
C ASP A 276 10.49 6.36 24.95
N SER A 277 10.90 6.81 26.14
CA SER A 277 10.06 6.78 27.34
C SER A 277 8.80 7.65 27.26
N ALA A 278 8.73 8.57 26.30
CA ALA A 278 7.56 9.40 26.03
C ALA A 278 6.67 8.82 24.92
N GLY A 279 7.03 7.66 24.35
CA GLY A 279 6.31 7.02 23.25
C GLY A 279 6.67 7.59 21.88
N ILE A 280 7.70 8.43 21.77
CA ILE A 280 8.15 8.98 20.48
C ILE A 280 8.90 7.89 19.73
N PRO A 281 8.53 7.59 18.47
CA PRO A 281 9.16 6.54 17.70
C PRO A 281 10.59 6.89 17.31
N PHE A 282 11.50 5.91 17.42
CA PHE A 282 12.78 5.93 16.72
C PHE A 282 12.58 5.66 15.23
N PRO A 283 13.59 5.86 14.35
CA PRO A 283 13.49 5.44 12.96
C PRO A 283 13.02 3.99 12.80
N ASP A 284 12.27 3.69 11.74
CA ASP A 284 11.67 2.35 11.51
C ASP A 284 12.69 1.20 11.48
N SER A 285 13.98 1.51 11.24
CA SER A 285 15.07 0.52 11.25
C SER A 285 15.60 0.15 12.65
N VAL A 286 15.12 0.80 13.71
CA VAL A 286 15.60 0.58 15.08
C VAL A 286 14.63 -0.34 15.83
N ASP A 287 15.08 -1.57 16.07
CA ASP A 287 14.32 -2.56 16.83
C ASP A 287 14.41 -2.29 18.34
N ALA A 288 13.30 -2.54 19.03
CA ALA A 288 13.22 -2.70 20.46
C ALA A 288 13.79 -4.07 20.85
N ASP A 289 14.49 -4.10 21.97
CA ASP A 289 15.01 -5.33 22.54
C ASP A 289 14.03 -5.97 23.54
N SER A 290 12.94 -5.29 23.89
CA SER A 290 11.99 -5.68 24.93
C SER A 290 10.64 -4.98 24.74
N ILE A 291 9.59 -5.60 25.27
CA ILE A 291 8.23 -5.06 25.20
C ILE A 291 8.17 -3.68 25.86
N GLU A 292 8.93 -3.39 26.93
CA GLU A 292 8.91 -2.10 27.63
C GLU A 292 9.26 -0.90 26.75
N VAL A 293 10.18 -1.07 25.80
CA VAL A 293 10.67 0.00 24.92
C VAL A 293 10.14 -0.10 23.49
N ALA A 294 9.26 -1.07 23.22
CA ALA A 294 8.60 -1.21 21.93
C ALA A 294 7.50 -0.14 21.73
N ARG A 295 7.42 0.38 20.51
CA ARG A 295 6.33 1.25 20.03
C ARG A 295 5.04 0.44 19.90
N PHE A 296 5.14 -0.72 19.26
CA PHE A 296 4.06 -1.69 19.16
C PHE A 296 4.35 -2.80 20.18
N LYS A 297 3.55 -2.85 21.23
CA LYS A 297 3.62 -3.91 22.24
C LYS A 297 3.04 -5.20 21.63
N ASP A 298 3.27 -6.34 22.27
CA ASP A 298 2.60 -7.57 21.86
C ASP A 298 1.11 -7.48 22.18
N GLY A 299 0.29 -8.06 21.31
CA GLY A 299 -1.17 -7.96 21.38
C GLY A 299 -1.84 -7.62 20.05
N PHE A 300 -3.07 -7.15 20.12
CA PHE A 300 -3.92 -6.97 18.94
C PHE A 300 -3.89 -5.53 18.40
N TYR A 301 -3.85 -5.42 17.07
CA TYR A 301 -3.87 -4.16 16.35
C TYR A 301 -4.82 -4.23 15.17
N TRP A 302 -5.43 -3.10 14.83
CA TRP A 302 -6.15 -2.94 13.58
C TRP A 302 -5.20 -2.38 12.54
N VAL A 303 -5.08 -3.08 11.41
CA VAL A 303 -4.48 -2.55 10.19
C VAL A 303 -5.61 -2.15 9.27
N LYS A 304 -5.62 -0.89 8.86
CA LYS A 304 -6.66 -0.35 7.98
C LYS A 304 -6.02 0.27 6.75
N VAL A 305 -6.56 -0.06 5.58
CA VAL A 305 -6.14 0.50 4.30
C VAL A 305 -7.31 1.27 3.70
N TYR A 306 -7.03 2.46 3.18
CA TYR A 306 -7.96 3.27 2.41
C TYR A 306 -7.45 3.36 0.97
N ALA A 307 -8.35 3.18 0.02
CA ALA A 307 -8.07 3.44 -1.38
C ALA A 307 -9.02 4.53 -1.88
N TYR A 308 -8.49 5.42 -2.72
CA TYR A 308 -9.21 6.53 -3.31
C TYR A 308 -9.09 6.46 -4.83
N ASP A 309 -10.16 6.79 -5.53
CA ASP A 309 -10.11 7.13 -6.95
C ASP A 309 -9.66 8.59 -7.14
N ILE A 310 -9.66 9.08 -8.38
CA ILE A 310 -9.25 10.46 -8.68
C ILE A 310 -10.35 11.50 -8.39
N SER A 311 -11.58 11.05 -8.18
CA SER A 311 -12.74 11.88 -7.83
C SER A 311 -12.95 11.98 -6.32
N ASP A 312 -12.01 11.49 -5.53
CA ASP A 312 -12.04 11.37 -4.07
C ASP A 312 -13.12 10.40 -3.52
N ASN A 313 -13.70 9.52 -4.36
CA ASN A 313 -14.46 8.39 -3.85
C ASN A 313 -13.51 7.42 -3.16
N ALA A 314 -13.97 6.83 -2.05
CA ALA A 314 -13.10 6.06 -1.20
C ALA A 314 -13.83 4.88 -0.57
N ASP A 315 -13.06 3.82 -0.32
CA ASP A 315 -13.45 2.74 0.58
C ASP A 315 -12.28 2.39 1.51
N SER A 316 -12.56 1.56 2.51
CA SER A 316 -11.54 1.07 3.43
C SER A 316 -11.82 -0.34 3.93
N GLU A 317 -10.77 -1.13 4.11
CA GLU A 317 -10.83 -2.46 4.75
C GLU A 317 -10.00 -2.45 6.04
N SER A 318 -10.40 -3.24 7.04
CA SER A 318 -9.71 -3.33 8.34
C SER A 318 -9.54 -4.78 8.78
N VAL A 319 -8.30 -5.17 9.08
CA VAL A 319 -7.97 -6.51 9.58
C VAL A 319 -7.40 -6.41 10.98
N LEU A 320 -7.96 -7.20 11.90
CA LEU A 320 -7.41 -7.38 13.25
C LEU A 320 -6.25 -8.37 13.17
N VAL A 321 -5.07 -7.95 13.63
CA VAL A 321 -3.85 -8.76 13.62
C VAL A 321 -3.32 -8.94 15.03
N HIS A 322 -2.61 -10.05 15.27
CA HIS A 322 -1.91 -10.32 16.52
C HIS A 322 -0.40 -10.15 16.32
N ILE A 323 0.23 -9.30 17.11
CA ILE A 323 1.68 -9.10 17.15
C ILE A 323 2.26 -9.87 18.34
N ASP A 324 3.32 -10.64 18.10
CA ASP A 324 4.06 -11.39 19.13
C ASP A 324 5.57 -11.34 18.82
N ASN A 325 6.25 -10.35 19.37
CA ASN A 325 7.63 -10.03 19.06
C ASN A 325 8.61 -10.43 20.16
N PHE A 326 8.15 -10.47 21.41
CA PHE A 326 8.99 -10.56 22.59
C PHE A 326 8.66 -11.81 23.38
N ALA A 327 9.71 -12.53 23.79
CA ALA A 327 9.52 -13.58 24.78
C ALA A 327 9.30 -12.93 26.16
N PRO A 328 8.38 -13.47 27.00
CA PRO A 328 8.16 -12.99 28.35
C PRO A 328 9.47 -12.95 29.16
N ARG A 329 9.77 -11.81 29.78
CA ARG A 329 10.96 -11.59 30.60
C ARG A 329 10.61 -11.44 32.06
N VAL A 330 11.45 -11.99 32.93
CA VAL A 330 11.32 -11.76 34.38
C VAL A 330 11.70 -10.32 34.71
N LYS A 331 10.74 -9.53 35.17
CA LYS A 331 10.94 -8.12 35.61
C LYS A 331 11.34 -8.02 37.06
N GLN A 332 10.70 -8.84 37.89
CA GLN A 332 10.88 -8.81 39.32
C GLN A 332 10.75 -10.23 39.84
N THR A 333 11.51 -10.56 40.86
CA THR A 333 11.36 -11.81 41.57
C THR A 333 11.13 -11.54 43.04
N TYR A 334 10.64 -12.56 43.73
CA TYR A 334 10.59 -12.60 45.17
C TYR A 334 12.00 -12.37 45.74
N SER A 335 12.15 -11.26 46.49
CA SER A 335 13.38 -10.52 46.80
C SER A 335 14.00 -9.82 45.56
N SER A 336 14.20 -8.50 45.64
CA SER A 336 14.74 -7.70 44.54
C SER A 336 16.24 -7.95 44.34
N ASP A 337 16.65 -8.08 43.08
CA ASP A 337 18.00 -8.22 42.54
C ASP A 337 18.80 -9.46 42.99
N TRP A 338 18.96 -10.43 42.06
CA TRP A 338 20.00 -11.46 42.06
C TRP A 338 20.30 -12.13 43.42
N PHE A 339 19.27 -12.54 44.15
CA PHE A 339 19.52 -13.23 45.42
C PHE A 339 19.90 -14.69 45.17
N ALA A 340 21.16 -15.03 45.50
CA ALA A 340 21.66 -16.40 45.50
C ALA A 340 21.11 -17.26 46.67
N PHE A 341 20.18 -16.74 47.49
CA PHE A 341 19.77 -17.35 48.77
C PHE A 341 18.30 -17.12 49.15
N VAL A 342 17.40 -18.01 48.77
CA VAL A 342 16.04 -18.04 49.35
C VAL A 342 16.15 -18.44 50.84
N PRO A 343 15.50 -17.74 51.80
CA PRO A 343 15.55 -18.10 53.22
C PRO A 343 15.26 -19.59 53.44
N THR A 344 16.09 -20.27 54.24
CA THR A 344 15.89 -21.69 54.54
C THR A 344 14.50 -21.91 55.14
N LYS A 345 13.81 -22.95 54.67
CA LYS A 345 12.41 -23.30 55.04
C LYS A 345 11.34 -22.37 54.46
N GLN A 346 11.68 -21.53 53.49
CA GLN A 346 10.68 -20.91 52.65
C GLN A 346 10.11 -21.94 51.66
N HIS A 347 8.82 -21.78 51.33
CA HIS A 347 8.08 -22.68 50.45
C HIS A 347 7.47 -21.99 49.24
N LYS A 348 7.43 -20.65 49.21
CA LYS A 348 6.77 -19.88 48.15
C LYS A 348 7.68 -18.80 47.61
N ILE A 349 7.83 -18.76 46.29
CA ILE A 349 8.49 -17.67 45.55
C ILE A 349 7.52 -17.13 44.50
N TRP A 350 7.86 -15.98 43.92
CA TRP A 350 7.14 -15.44 42.78
C TRP A 350 8.06 -14.74 41.80
N CYS A 351 7.63 -14.66 40.55
CA CYS A 351 8.26 -13.92 39.47
C CYS A 351 7.19 -13.08 38.77
N CYS A 352 7.43 -11.80 38.57
CA CYS A 352 6.63 -10.94 37.70
C CYS A 352 7.27 -10.94 36.31
N PHE A 353 6.45 -11.09 35.29
CA PHE A 353 6.86 -11.10 33.89
C PHE A 353 6.49 -9.79 33.18
N SER A 354 7.12 -9.56 32.04
CA SER A 354 6.89 -8.40 31.18
C SER A 354 5.55 -8.42 30.46
N GLU A 355 4.95 -9.60 30.34
CA GLU A 355 3.70 -9.80 29.63
C GLU A 355 2.99 -11.08 30.09
N ALA A 356 1.81 -11.31 29.51
CA ALA A 356 1.04 -12.50 29.77
C ALA A 356 1.81 -13.76 29.31
N MET A 357 1.80 -14.80 30.13
CA MET A 357 2.33 -16.10 29.73
C MET A 357 1.19 -17.00 29.22
N ASP A 358 1.48 -17.86 28.25
CA ASP A 358 0.55 -18.91 27.86
C ASP A 358 0.35 -19.92 29.00
N THR A 359 -0.76 -19.75 29.72
CA THR A 359 -1.09 -20.60 30.88
C THR A 359 -1.34 -22.07 30.52
N THR A 360 -1.60 -22.40 29.26
CA THR A 360 -1.83 -23.79 28.83
C THR A 360 -0.56 -24.64 28.86
N THR A 361 0.62 -23.98 28.83
CA THR A 361 1.93 -24.64 28.86
C THR A 361 2.64 -24.51 30.21
N LEU A 362 2.07 -23.77 31.17
CA LEU A 362 2.66 -23.59 32.51
C LEU A 362 2.48 -24.83 33.38
N THR A 363 3.40 -25.77 33.27
CA THR A 363 3.44 -27.00 34.08
C THR A 363 4.76 -27.11 34.86
N ALA A 364 4.78 -27.96 35.89
CA ALA A 364 5.99 -28.26 36.65
C ALA A 364 7.07 -28.99 35.81
N GLU A 365 6.72 -29.48 34.62
CA GLU A 365 7.68 -30.07 33.68
C GLU A 365 8.42 -29.00 32.86
N ASN A 366 7.72 -27.92 32.54
CA ASN A 366 8.23 -26.83 31.70
C ASN A 366 8.96 -25.74 32.51
N ILE A 367 8.78 -25.71 33.83
CA ILE A 367 9.44 -24.77 34.73
C ILE A 367 10.41 -25.51 35.65
N LYS A 368 11.65 -25.02 35.76
CA LYS A 368 12.68 -25.59 36.64
C LYS A 368 13.22 -24.52 37.57
N ILE A 369 13.31 -24.85 38.86
CA ILE A 369 14.00 -24.04 39.86
C ILE A 369 15.30 -24.75 40.21
N GLN A 370 16.44 -24.16 39.86
CA GLN A 370 17.74 -24.79 40.06
C GLN A 370 18.52 -24.14 41.20
N SER A 371 19.28 -24.96 41.93
CA SER A 371 20.34 -24.50 42.82
C SER A 371 21.49 -23.89 42.01
N LEU A 372 22.01 -22.73 42.45
CA LEU A 372 23.23 -22.12 41.90
C LEU A 372 24.52 -22.77 42.42
N LYS A 373 24.44 -23.69 43.39
CA LYS A 373 25.61 -24.48 43.79
C LYS A 373 25.95 -25.50 42.69
N SER A 374 27.21 -25.95 42.69
CA SER A 374 27.76 -26.96 41.77
C SER A 374 27.06 -28.34 41.83
N ASP A 375 25.96 -28.48 42.58
CA ASP A 375 25.17 -29.69 42.71
C ASP A 375 24.03 -29.79 41.66
N SER A 376 23.74 -28.70 40.92
CA SER A 376 22.72 -28.65 39.85
C SER A 376 21.36 -29.23 40.26
N PHE A 377 21.01 -29.14 41.54
CA PHE A 377 19.77 -29.72 42.07
C PHE A 377 18.54 -28.93 41.58
N ASN A 378 17.52 -29.62 41.08
CA ASN A 378 16.21 -29.02 40.74
C ASN A 378 15.24 -29.22 41.91
N TYR A 379 14.67 -28.12 42.42
CA TYR A 379 13.61 -28.19 43.42
C TYR A 379 12.29 -28.65 42.76
N ILE A 380 11.57 -29.54 43.44
CA ILE A 380 10.25 -30.01 43.00
C ILE A 380 9.24 -28.90 43.24
N ILE A 381 8.55 -28.51 42.16
CA ILE A 381 7.44 -27.56 42.19
C ILE A 381 6.18 -28.34 42.56
N THR A 382 5.56 -27.97 43.67
CA THR A 382 4.34 -28.63 44.18
C THR A 382 3.07 -27.92 43.76
N ASN A 383 3.16 -26.63 43.44
CA ASN A 383 2.02 -25.83 43.01
C ASN A 383 2.47 -24.67 42.11
N ILE A 384 1.66 -24.36 41.11
CA ILE A 384 1.83 -23.23 40.20
C ILE A 384 0.55 -22.42 40.24
N ASN A 385 0.67 -21.13 40.54
CA ASN A 385 -0.45 -20.21 40.50
C ASN A 385 -0.05 -18.96 39.71
N TYR A 386 -0.77 -18.70 38.63
CA TYR A 386 -0.55 -17.53 37.78
C TYR A 386 -1.66 -16.52 37.99
N ILE A 387 -1.27 -15.29 38.32
CA ILE A 387 -2.20 -14.17 38.53
C ILE A 387 -1.90 -13.10 37.50
N GLN A 388 -2.92 -12.77 36.70
CA GLN A 388 -2.98 -11.55 35.91
C GLN A 388 -3.86 -10.56 36.69
N ALA A 389 -3.29 -9.48 37.20
CA ALA A 389 -4.06 -8.45 37.89
C ALA A 389 -4.44 -7.33 36.92
N ASP A 390 -5.75 -7.06 36.81
CA ASP A 390 -6.34 -6.12 35.84
C ASP A 390 -5.88 -4.64 35.99
N THR A 391 -5.14 -4.30 37.06
CA THR A 391 -4.91 -2.91 37.46
C THR A 391 -3.46 -2.45 37.48
N LEU A 392 -2.48 -3.33 37.24
CA LEU A 392 -1.04 -2.99 37.39
C LEU A 392 -0.08 -3.59 36.37
N ASP A 393 -0.56 -4.19 35.26
CA ASP A 393 0.29 -4.93 34.31
C ASP A 393 1.22 -5.95 35.00
N THR A 394 0.77 -6.50 36.14
CA THR A 394 1.51 -7.49 36.91
C THR A 394 1.07 -8.88 36.50
N PHE A 395 1.94 -9.53 35.73
CA PHE A 395 1.84 -10.94 35.34
C PHE A 395 2.68 -11.76 36.31
N THR A 396 2.08 -12.20 37.43
CA THR A 396 2.83 -12.82 38.53
C THR A 396 2.62 -14.33 38.57
N LEU A 397 3.72 -15.07 38.45
CA LEU A 397 3.78 -16.51 38.68
C LEU A 397 4.23 -16.77 40.12
N TYR A 398 3.39 -17.43 40.90
CA TYR A 398 3.73 -17.98 42.20
C TYR A 398 4.08 -19.46 42.06
N LEU A 399 5.22 -19.84 42.63
CA LEU A 399 5.69 -21.22 42.67
C LEU A 399 5.81 -21.66 44.11
N GLU A 400 5.22 -22.81 44.43
CA GLU A 400 5.42 -23.47 45.72
C GLU A 400 6.35 -24.67 45.55
N VAL A 401 7.26 -24.86 46.50
CA VAL A 401 8.22 -25.96 46.53
C VAL A 401 8.20 -26.64 47.89
N ASP A 402 8.61 -27.91 47.93
CA ASP A 402 8.61 -28.72 49.15
C ASP A 402 9.42 -28.09 50.30
N SER A 403 10.58 -27.49 50.00
CA SER A 403 11.31 -26.54 50.88
C SER A 403 12.66 -26.17 50.24
N PHE A 404 13.03 -24.89 50.31
CA PHE A 404 14.42 -24.49 50.04
C PHE A 404 15.29 -24.91 51.22
N ARG A 405 16.14 -25.93 51.02
CA ARG A 405 17.07 -26.45 52.03
C ARG A 405 18.50 -26.22 51.55
N TYR A 406 19.37 -25.78 52.45
CA TYR A 406 20.80 -26.04 52.30
C TYR A 406 21.02 -27.54 52.49
N LEU A 407 21.30 -28.26 51.40
CA LEU A 407 22.04 -29.50 51.53
C LEU A 407 23.44 -29.12 51.99
N ASN A 408 23.66 -29.13 53.30
CA ASN A 408 25.00 -29.34 53.81
C ASN A 408 25.35 -30.76 53.40
N CYS A 409 26.24 -30.91 52.42
CA CYS A 409 26.89 -32.18 52.18
C CYS A 409 27.49 -32.63 53.51
N CYS A 410 26.98 -33.73 54.06
CA CYS A 410 27.64 -34.46 55.13
C CYS A 410 28.91 -35.11 54.61
#